data_AF-A0A833GL76-F1
#
_entry.id   AF-A0A833GL76-F1
#
_cell.length_a   1.000
_cell.length_b   1.000
_cell.length_c   1.000
_cell.angle_alpha   90.00
_cell.angle_beta   90.00
_cell.angle_gamma   90.00
#
_symmetry.space_group_name_H-M   'P 1'
#
loop_
_entity.id
_entity.type
_entity.pdbx_description
1 polymer ?
#
loop_
_entity_poly.entity_id
_entity_poly.type
_entity_poly.pdbx_seq_one_letter_code
_entity_poly.pdbx_strand_id
1 'polypeptide(L)'
;MSLARIASTLLLLASVGLPSRSALALDSTAVCTQPGMNVSWAECVTLVNLYNLTNGDQWFTRTGWGSADVASWHGVWVEPVSGVVWTLDLAGNNLQGILPTNLAQLPGLRNLDLSDNQLVGPIPSQLGQLTHLVSLRLGQNALTGTLPPQLGSLAQLVSLGLGDNELSGPIPTQLGQLAQLRHLYLYGNAFSGPLPATFAQLSQLEALWLDGNALTGPLDVLASMPQLRSVILSNNAFSGTLSPAIGTLTQLEILVAGNNHLGGPLPACLGHASALHTLALFDNEFEGTLPPQWGHLGHLQTLSLGGNRLRGGLPTSYGAMPLAMLGLNNNELDADAQGDVLIPPALQAWFASIATTYIRFQSRGPILFQDGFDTDPCGL
;
A
#
# COMPACT_ATOMS: atom_id res chain seq x y z
N MET A 1 9.13 14.84 1.71
CA MET A 1 7.83 15.51 1.93
C MET A 1 7.97 16.99 1.59
N SER A 2 7.30 17.48 0.54
CA SER A 2 7.38 18.89 0.14
C SER A 2 6.50 19.74 1.07
N LEU A 3 7.09 20.83 1.59
CA LEU A 3 6.43 21.92 2.34
C LEU A 3 5.14 22.46 1.66
N ALA A 4 4.93 22.16 0.38
CA ALA A 4 3.72 22.52 -0.36
C ALA A 4 2.44 21.83 0.16
N ARG A 5 2.50 20.61 0.71
CA ARG A 5 1.29 19.92 1.24
C ARG A 5 0.85 20.44 2.61
N ILE A 6 1.81 20.77 3.49
CA ILE A 6 1.52 21.35 4.82
C ILE A 6 0.88 22.75 4.67
N ALA A 7 1.27 23.51 3.65
CA ALA A 7 0.66 24.81 3.36
C ALA A 7 -0.82 24.69 2.92
N SER A 8 -1.20 23.61 2.23
CA SER A 8 -2.58 23.34 1.85
C SER A 8 -3.45 22.93 3.05
N THR A 9 -2.91 22.14 4.00
CA THR A 9 -3.62 21.73 5.22
C THR A 9 -3.85 22.90 6.19
N LEU A 10 -2.89 23.83 6.30
CA LEU A 10 -3.03 25.05 7.10
C LEU A 10 -3.98 26.09 6.50
N LEU A 11 -4.13 26.14 5.17
CA LEU A 11 -5.16 26.97 4.55
C LEU A 11 -6.57 26.38 4.74
N LEU A 12 -6.71 25.05 4.80
CA LEU A 12 -8.00 24.40 4.98
C LEU A 12 -8.57 24.63 6.39
N LEU A 13 -7.74 24.53 7.44
CA LEU A 13 -8.19 24.70 8.83
C LEU A 13 -8.67 26.14 9.15
N ALA A 14 -8.20 27.14 8.41
CA ALA A 14 -8.67 28.52 8.56
C ALA A 14 -9.95 28.83 7.75
N SER A 15 -10.37 27.94 6.84
CA SER A 15 -11.56 28.10 6.00
C SER A 15 -12.69 27.12 6.29
N VAL A 16 -12.52 26.13 7.18
CA VAL A 16 -13.65 25.33 7.68
C VAL A 16 -14.45 26.14 8.70
N GLY A 17 -15.11 27.19 8.22
CA GLY A 17 -16.40 27.52 8.80
C GLY A 17 -17.25 26.26 8.76
N LEU A 18 -17.91 25.92 9.87
CA LEU A 18 -18.99 24.93 9.88
C LEU A 18 -19.79 25.12 8.58
N PRO A 19 -20.01 24.08 7.76
CA PRO A 19 -20.72 24.25 6.51
C PRO A 19 -22.06 24.91 6.82
N SER A 20 -22.20 26.17 6.41
CA SER A 20 -23.50 26.83 6.34
C SER A 20 -24.36 25.89 5.51
N ARG A 21 -25.43 25.32 6.10
CA ARG A 21 -26.36 24.40 5.43
C ARG A 21 -26.51 24.81 3.97
N SER A 22 -26.00 23.99 3.06
CA SER A 22 -26.24 24.21 1.64
C SER A 22 -27.75 24.25 1.42
N ALA A 23 -28.23 25.13 0.54
CA ALA A 23 -29.66 25.30 0.27
C ALA A 23 -30.31 24.07 -0.40
N LEU A 24 -29.57 22.96 -0.56
CA LEU A 24 -29.93 21.79 -1.39
C LEU A 24 -29.64 20.43 -0.72
N ALA A 25 -29.33 20.39 0.59
CA ALA A 25 -29.19 19.14 1.32
C ALA A 25 -30.41 18.23 1.11
N LEU A 26 -30.18 16.93 0.90
CA LEU A 26 -31.25 15.95 0.76
C LEU A 26 -31.96 15.78 2.10
N ASP A 27 -33.27 16.02 2.13
CA ASP A 27 -34.11 15.70 3.27
C ASP A 27 -34.40 14.19 3.28
N SER A 28 -33.82 13.48 4.25
CA SER A 28 -33.97 12.03 4.36
C SER A 28 -35.42 11.60 4.57
N THR A 29 -36.26 12.42 5.21
CA THR A 29 -37.68 12.10 5.37
C THR A 29 -38.42 12.25 4.05
N ALA A 30 -38.12 13.27 3.26
CA ALA A 30 -38.74 13.50 1.96
C ALA A 30 -38.30 12.48 0.91
N VAL A 31 -37.02 12.07 0.91
CA VAL A 31 -36.48 11.09 -0.05
C VAL A 31 -36.89 9.67 0.32
N CYS A 32 -36.65 9.25 1.58
CA CYS A 32 -36.79 7.85 1.97
C CYS A 32 -38.24 7.41 2.25
N THR A 33 -39.22 8.30 2.06
CA THR A 33 -40.67 7.97 2.14
C THR A 33 -41.38 8.04 0.79
N GLN A 34 -40.64 8.31 -0.30
CA GLN A 34 -41.24 8.35 -1.64
C GLN A 34 -41.86 7.00 -2.01
N PRO A 35 -43.02 7.00 -2.70
CA PRO A 35 -43.61 5.78 -3.23
C PRO A 35 -42.64 5.06 -4.19
N GLY A 36 -42.50 3.74 -4.03
CA GLY A 36 -41.60 2.93 -4.85
C GLY A 36 -40.16 2.84 -4.35
N MET A 37 -39.89 3.27 -3.10
CA MET A 37 -38.59 3.08 -2.44
C MET A 37 -38.17 1.61 -2.45
N ASN A 38 -37.00 1.32 -3.02
CA ASN A 38 -36.52 -0.05 -3.26
C ASN A 38 -35.43 -0.54 -2.30
N VAL A 39 -35.15 0.23 -1.24
CA VAL A 39 -34.25 -0.15 -0.13
C VAL A 39 -34.93 0.10 1.21
N SER A 40 -34.34 -0.40 2.30
CA SER A 40 -34.85 -0.10 3.64
C SER A 40 -34.71 1.39 4.00
N TRP A 41 -35.57 1.88 4.90
CA TRP A 41 -35.49 3.26 5.39
C TRP A 41 -34.12 3.58 5.99
N ALA A 42 -33.52 2.63 6.73
CA ALA A 42 -32.21 2.80 7.36
C ALA A 42 -31.09 2.94 6.32
N GLU A 43 -31.09 2.13 5.26
CA GLU A 43 -30.09 2.22 4.19
C GLU A 43 -30.23 3.53 3.41
N CYS A 44 -31.45 3.91 3.04
CA CYS A 44 -31.70 5.20 2.37
C CYS A 44 -31.23 6.39 3.21
N VAL A 45 -31.59 6.44 4.51
CA VAL A 45 -31.14 7.51 5.43
C VAL A 45 -29.63 7.54 5.54
N THR A 46 -28.98 6.38 5.53
CA THR A 46 -27.52 6.27 5.60
C THR A 46 -26.84 6.85 4.38
N LEU A 47 -27.35 6.54 3.19
CA LEU A 47 -26.85 7.12 1.94
C LEU A 47 -27.12 8.63 1.87
N VAL A 48 -28.31 9.10 2.25
CA VAL A 48 -28.61 10.54 2.34
C VAL A 48 -27.68 11.25 3.34
N ASN A 49 -27.34 10.60 4.46
CA ASN A 49 -26.39 11.16 5.41
C ASN A 49 -24.98 11.27 4.80
N LEU A 50 -24.54 10.24 4.05
CA LEU A 50 -23.29 10.31 3.29
C LEU A 50 -23.30 11.49 2.31
N TYR A 51 -24.36 11.64 1.52
CA TYR A 51 -24.53 12.77 0.60
C TYR A 51 -24.37 14.11 1.33
N ASN A 52 -25.09 14.29 2.44
CA ASN A 52 -25.08 15.55 3.17
C ASN A 52 -23.74 15.83 3.89
N LEU A 53 -23.10 14.82 4.49
CA LEU A 53 -21.85 14.97 5.23
C LEU A 53 -20.61 15.10 4.35
N THR A 54 -20.72 14.79 3.07
CA THR A 54 -19.61 14.85 2.11
C THR A 54 -19.88 15.82 0.96
N ASN A 55 -20.73 16.83 1.22
CA ASN A 55 -21.01 17.93 0.30
C ASN A 55 -21.55 17.46 -1.07
N GLY A 56 -22.55 16.58 -1.03
CA GLY A 56 -23.22 15.96 -2.19
C GLY A 56 -23.62 16.93 -3.30
N ASP A 57 -23.92 18.16 -2.95
CA ASP A 57 -24.28 19.20 -3.91
C ASP A 57 -23.13 19.60 -4.85
N GLN A 58 -21.88 19.27 -4.48
CA GLN A 58 -20.65 19.56 -5.22
C GLN A 58 -19.97 18.30 -5.79
N TRP A 59 -20.58 17.11 -5.64
CA TRP A 59 -20.04 15.91 -6.26
C TRP A 59 -20.04 16.04 -7.79
N PHE A 60 -19.06 15.40 -8.46
CA PHE A 60 -18.98 15.44 -9.92
C PHE A 60 -20.16 14.74 -10.58
N THR A 61 -20.55 13.58 -10.04
CA THR A 61 -21.70 12.79 -10.50
C THR A 61 -22.63 12.50 -9.33
N ARG A 62 -23.88 12.94 -9.49
CA ARG A 62 -24.98 12.74 -8.52
C ARG A 62 -26.26 12.26 -9.20
N THR A 63 -26.14 11.65 -10.38
CA THR A 63 -27.29 11.13 -11.13
C THR A 63 -28.09 10.17 -10.25
N GLY A 64 -29.42 10.31 -10.26
CA GLY A 64 -30.35 9.50 -9.47
C GLY A 64 -30.49 9.93 -8.00
N TRP A 65 -29.45 10.50 -7.38
CA TRP A 65 -29.49 10.84 -5.96
C TRP A 65 -30.69 11.72 -5.58
N GLY A 66 -31.50 11.24 -4.62
CA GLY A 66 -32.74 11.89 -4.18
C GLY A 66 -34.03 11.33 -4.80
N SER A 67 -33.96 10.41 -5.77
CA SER A 67 -35.13 9.71 -6.31
C SER A 67 -35.54 8.48 -5.50
N ALA A 68 -36.76 7.99 -5.72
CA ALA A 68 -37.29 6.80 -5.06
C ALA A 68 -36.51 5.52 -5.40
N ASP A 69 -35.97 5.43 -6.62
CA ASP A 69 -35.16 4.31 -7.06
C ASP A 69 -33.69 4.49 -6.65
N VAL A 70 -33.29 3.93 -5.51
CA VAL A 70 -31.91 4.01 -4.99
C VAL A 70 -30.94 3.22 -5.87
N ALA A 71 -31.40 2.20 -6.60
CA ALA A 71 -30.59 1.47 -7.57
C ALA A 71 -30.19 2.33 -8.78
N SER A 72 -30.87 3.46 -9.00
CA SER A 72 -30.50 4.45 -10.02
C SER A 72 -29.45 5.47 -9.54
N TRP A 73 -29.15 5.48 -8.23
CA TRP A 73 -28.19 6.43 -7.67
C TRP A 73 -26.79 6.06 -8.14
N HIS A 74 -26.09 7.03 -8.70
CA HIS A 74 -24.71 6.84 -9.15
C HIS A 74 -23.87 6.26 -8.02
N GLY A 75 -23.16 5.17 -8.31
CA GLY A 75 -22.29 4.51 -7.35
C GLY A 75 -22.99 3.62 -6.34
N VAL A 76 -24.30 3.35 -6.47
CA VAL A 76 -25.03 2.47 -5.54
C VAL A 76 -25.52 1.23 -6.27
N TRP A 77 -25.17 0.04 -5.76
CA TRP A 77 -25.71 -1.22 -6.25
C TRP A 77 -26.59 -1.86 -5.19
N VAL A 78 -27.82 -2.11 -5.59
CA VAL A 78 -28.86 -2.74 -4.77
C VAL A 78 -29.13 -4.13 -5.33
N GLU A 79 -29.28 -5.11 -4.45
CA GLU A 79 -29.73 -6.44 -4.86
C GLU A 79 -31.22 -6.37 -5.23
N PRO A 80 -31.64 -6.76 -6.46
CA PRO A 80 -32.96 -6.41 -6.98
C PRO A 80 -34.17 -6.99 -6.22
N VAL A 81 -33.99 -8.08 -5.46
CA VAL A 81 -35.10 -8.82 -4.84
C VAL A 81 -35.27 -8.42 -3.38
N SER A 82 -34.16 -8.31 -2.65
CA SER A 82 -34.08 -8.02 -1.24
C SER A 82 -33.98 -6.52 -0.94
N GLY A 83 -33.59 -5.70 -1.92
CA GLY A 83 -33.42 -4.26 -1.72
C GLY A 83 -32.20 -3.91 -0.88
N VAL A 84 -31.23 -4.83 -0.74
CA VAL A 84 -30.04 -4.63 0.09
C VAL A 84 -28.95 -3.92 -0.71
N VAL A 85 -28.36 -2.88 -0.14
CA VAL A 85 -27.19 -2.20 -0.71
C VAL A 85 -25.94 -3.06 -0.47
N TRP A 86 -25.28 -3.48 -1.55
CA TRP A 86 -24.11 -4.37 -1.45
C TRP A 86 -22.83 -3.80 -2.06
N THR A 87 -22.91 -2.77 -2.91
CA THR A 87 -21.75 -1.96 -3.33
C THR A 87 -22.07 -0.48 -3.23
N LEU A 88 -21.09 0.27 -2.74
CA LEU A 88 -21.04 1.72 -2.81
C LEU A 88 -19.67 2.12 -3.39
N ASP A 89 -19.66 2.66 -4.60
CA ASP A 89 -18.46 3.13 -5.32
C ASP A 89 -18.68 4.57 -5.77
N LEU A 90 -18.05 5.48 -5.04
CA LEU A 90 -18.04 6.92 -5.33
C LEU A 90 -16.60 7.40 -5.48
N ALA A 91 -15.72 6.54 -5.99
CA ALA A 91 -14.32 6.91 -6.19
C ALA A 91 -14.20 8.06 -7.20
N GLY A 92 -13.27 8.98 -6.97
CA GLY A 92 -13.02 10.08 -7.92
C GLY A 92 -14.17 11.07 -8.06
N ASN A 93 -15.03 11.23 -7.04
CA ASN A 93 -16.32 11.94 -7.18
C ASN A 93 -16.41 13.27 -6.42
N ASN A 94 -15.28 13.82 -5.96
CA ASN A 94 -15.18 15.10 -5.24
C ASN A 94 -15.98 15.15 -3.93
N LEU A 95 -16.06 14.03 -3.20
CA LEU A 95 -16.64 14.00 -1.86
C LEU A 95 -15.78 14.84 -0.92
N GLN A 96 -16.37 15.86 -0.29
CA GLN A 96 -15.70 16.78 0.64
C GLN A 96 -16.40 16.79 1.99
N GLY A 97 -15.71 16.37 3.04
CA GLY A 97 -16.29 16.30 4.39
C GLY A 97 -15.84 15.06 5.15
N ILE A 98 -16.69 14.52 6.02
CA ILE A 98 -16.31 13.40 6.91
C ILE A 98 -17.04 12.11 6.56
N LEU A 99 -16.40 10.98 6.85
CA LEU A 99 -17.06 9.67 6.78
C LEU A 99 -18.16 9.56 7.86
N PRO A 100 -19.42 9.28 7.50
CA PRO A 100 -20.50 9.11 8.46
C PRO A 100 -20.26 7.90 9.39
N THR A 101 -20.49 8.07 10.69
CA THR A 101 -20.42 6.96 11.65
C THR A 101 -21.52 5.92 11.42
N ASN A 102 -22.63 6.30 10.78
CA ASN A 102 -23.74 5.41 10.48
C ASN A 102 -23.59 4.66 9.15
N LEU A 103 -22.46 4.74 8.43
CA LEU A 103 -22.19 3.89 7.26
C LEU A 103 -22.33 2.38 7.58
N ALA A 104 -22.11 2.01 8.85
CA ALA A 104 -22.36 0.66 9.36
C ALA A 104 -23.82 0.18 9.25
N GLN A 105 -24.77 1.07 8.98
CA GLN A 105 -26.19 0.76 8.74
C GLN A 105 -26.48 0.30 7.30
N LEU A 106 -25.43 -0.02 6.52
CA LEU A 106 -25.51 -0.77 5.26
C LEU A 106 -25.04 -2.22 5.50
N PRO A 107 -25.79 -3.06 6.24
CA PRO A 107 -25.28 -4.33 6.75
C PRO A 107 -24.91 -5.33 5.65
N GLY A 108 -25.48 -5.20 4.45
CA GLY A 108 -25.17 -6.05 3.30
C GLY A 108 -23.98 -5.59 2.46
N LEU A 109 -23.30 -4.50 2.83
CA LEU A 109 -22.23 -3.91 2.05
C LEU A 109 -21.02 -4.85 1.94
N ARG A 110 -20.62 -5.15 0.71
CA ARG A 110 -19.46 -6.00 0.37
C ARG A 110 -18.31 -5.20 -0.21
N ASN A 111 -18.63 -4.12 -0.93
CA ASN A 111 -17.65 -3.28 -1.57
C ASN A 111 -17.92 -1.81 -1.20
N LEU A 112 -16.95 -1.18 -0.56
CA LEU A 112 -16.95 0.24 -0.27
C LEU A 112 -15.72 0.88 -0.89
N ASP A 113 -15.93 1.68 -1.93
CA ASP A 113 -14.89 2.45 -2.59
C ASP A 113 -15.22 3.95 -2.54
N LEU A 114 -14.48 4.68 -1.71
CA LEU A 114 -14.56 6.14 -1.61
C LEU A 114 -13.17 6.75 -1.89
N SER A 115 -12.32 6.03 -2.62
CA SER A 115 -10.95 6.48 -2.92
C SER A 115 -10.93 7.68 -3.87
N ASP A 116 -9.81 8.41 -3.93
CA ASP A 116 -9.63 9.57 -4.80
C ASP A 116 -10.72 10.66 -4.56
N ASN A 117 -10.80 11.12 -3.31
CA ASN A 117 -11.75 12.13 -2.87
C ASN A 117 -11.05 13.13 -1.91
N GLN A 118 -11.82 14.00 -1.26
CA GLN A 118 -11.33 15.00 -0.31
C GLN A 118 -11.93 14.78 1.09
N LEU A 119 -12.09 13.52 1.48
CA LEU A 119 -12.58 13.15 2.81
C LEU A 119 -11.53 13.48 3.86
N VAL A 120 -11.98 14.04 4.99
CA VAL A 120 -11.17 14.43 6.14
C VAL A 120 -11.67 13.77 7.43
N GLY A 121 -10.90 13.93 8.51
CA GLY A 121 -11.26 13.38 9.81
C GLY A 121 -10.93 11.89 9.95
N PRO A 122 -11.31 11.25 11.06
CA PRO A 122 -10.95 9.87 11.34
C PRO A 122 -11.80 8.86 10.57
N ILE A 123 -11.24 7.68 10.32
CA ILE A 123 -12.01 6.50 9.92
C ILE A 123 -12.91 6.08 11.10
N PRO A 124 -14.24 6.02 10.94
CA PRO A 124 -15.14 5.59 12.01
C PRO A 124 -14.90 4.14 12.42
N SER A 125 -14.79 3.87 13.73
CA SER A 125 -14.62 2.50 14.25
C SER A 125 -15.83 1.61 13.96
N GLN A 126 -17.01 2.20 13.75
CA GLN A 126 -18.25 1.53 13.37
C GLN A 126 -18.13 0.78 12.03
N LEU A 127 -17.20 1.17 11.13
CA LEU A 127 -16.97 0.41 9.90
C LEU A 127 -16.60 -1.06 10.19
N GLY A 128 -16.03 -1.37 11.36
CA GLY A 128 -15.78 -2.74 11.79
C GLY A 128 -17.03 -3.62 11.99
N GLN A 129 -18.23 -3.03 11.94
CA GLN A 129 -19.51 -3.75 12.04
C GLN A 129 -19.98 -4.32 10.69
N LEU A 130 -19.39 -3.87 9.57
CA LEU A 130 -19.76 -4.31 8.23
C LEU A 130 -19.11 -5.66 7.89
N THR A 131 -19.47 -6.71 8.61
CA THR A 131 -18.82 -8.03 8.57
C THR A 131 -18.89 -8.74 7.21
N HIS A 132 -19.71 -8.25 6.28
CA HIS A 132 -19.80 -8.71 4.90
C HIS A 132 -18.83 -7.99 3.93
N LEU A 133 -18.08 -6.99 4.40
CA LEU A 133 -17.10 -6.30 3.56
C LEU A 133 -16.02 -7.25 3.06
N VAL A 134 -15.85 -7.24 1.75
CA VAL A 134 -14.81 -7.93 0.99
C VAL A 134 -13.74 -6.94 0.54
N SER A 135 -14.13 -5.70 0.22
CA SER A 135 -13.19 -4.65 -0.19
C SER A 135 -13.55 -3.32 0.45
N LEU A 136 -12.56 -2.71 1.10
CA LEU A 136 -12.63 -1.36 1.67
C LEU A 136 -11.50 -0.51 1.07
N ARG A 137 -11.86 0.50 0.28
CA ARG A 137 -10.91 1.45 -0.32
C ARG A 137 -11.26 2.88 0.07
N LEU A 138 -10.35 3.52 0.77
CA LEU A 138 -10.42 4.91 1.22
C LEU A 138 -9.13 5.69 0.88
N GLY A 139 -8.29 5.14 -0.02
CA GLY A 139 -7.02 5.75 -0.40
C GLY A 139 -7.19 7.08 -1.14
N GLN A 140 -6.12 7.86 -1.25
CA GLN A 140 -6.11 9.18 -1.91
C GLN A 140 -7.20 10.10 -1.35
N ASN A 141 -7.15 10.33 -0.04
CA ASN A 141 -8.00 11.27 0.68
C ASN A 141 -7.12 12.07 1.67
N ALA A 142 -7.73 12.82 2.58
CA ALA A 142 -7.07 13.52 3.68
C ALA A 142 -7.54 13.00 5.05
N LEU A 143 -7.77 11.69 5.16
CA LEU A 143 -8.21 11.05 6.41
C LEU A 143 -7.08 11.11 7.45
N THR A 144 -7.43 11.37 8.70
CA THR A 144 -6.50 11.63 9.81
C THR A 144 -6.71 10.65 10.96
N GLY A 145 -5.87 10.73 12.00
CA GLY A 145 -6.02 9.93 13.22
C GLY A 145 -5.48 8.51 13.07
N THR A 146 -5.83 7.63 14.03
CA THR A 146 -5.32 6.25 14.07
C THR A 146 -6.22 5.29 13.32
N LEU A 147 -5.63 4.24 12.75
CA LEU A 147 -6.39 3.14 12.16
C LEU A 147 -7.22 2.40 13.23
N PRO A 148 -8.55 2.30 13.11
CA PRO A 148 -9.37 1.69 14.16
C PRO A 148 -9.11 0.18 14.30
N PRO A 149 -8.83 -0.34 15.51
CA PRO A 149 -8.64 -1.77 15.74
C PRO A 149 -9.88 -2.61 15.41
N GLN A 150 -11.07 -2.00 15.42
CA GLN A 150 -12.34 -2.65 15.06
C GLN A 150 -12.37 -3.15 13.61
N LEU A 151 -11.53 -2.60 12.72
CA LEU A 151 -11.42 -3.13 11.36
C LEU A 151 -10.92 -4.58 11.34
N GLY A 152 -10.26 -5.07 12.40
CA GLY A 152 -9.91 -6.48 12.55
C GLY A 152 -11.10 -7.44 12.65
N SER A 153 -12.33 -6.93 12.86
CA SER A 153 -13.56 -7.74 12.89
C SER A 153 -14.14 -8.05 11.50
N LEU A 154 -13.57 -7.51 10.43
CA LEU A 154 -14.02 -7.69 9.05
C LEU A 154 -13.57 -9.05 8.49
N ALA A 155 -14.12 -10.14 9.00
CA ALA A 155 -13.67 -11.50 8.72
C ALA A 155 -13.70 -11.93 7.24
N GLN A 156 -14.48 -11.24 6.39
CA GLN A 156 -14.57 -11.49 4.94
C GLN A 156 -13.67 -10.58 4.10
N LEU A 157 -12.91 -9.68 4.73
CA LEU A 157 -12.14 -8.66 4.02
C LEU A 157 -10.96 -9.29 3.27
N VAL A 158 -10.94 -9.06 1.96
CA VAL A 158 -9.90 -9.53 1.04
C VAL A 158 -8.94 -8.39 0.68
N SER A 159 -9.45 -7.15 0.60
CA SER A 159 -8.65 -5.98 0.22
C SER A 159 -8.93 -4.78 1.12
N LEU A 160 -7.86 -4.26 1.73
CA LEU A 160 -7.86 -3.02 2.51
C LEU A 160 -6.90 -2.01 1.88
N GLY A 161 -7.44 -0.94 1.31
CA GLY A 161 -6.66 0.12 0.66
C GLY A 161 -6.87 1.48 1.31
N LEU A 162 -5.87 1.97 2.02
CA LEU A 162 -5.88 3.25 2.75
C LEU A 162 -4.70 4.16 2.38
N GLY A 163 -3.99 3.84 1.29
CA GLY A 163 -2.80 4.55 0.86
C GLY A 163 -3.05 6.02 0.55
N ASP A 164 -2.03 6.87 0.66
CA ASP A 164 -2.11 8.33 0.45
C ASP A 164 -3.20 9.01 1.29
N ASN A 165 -3.00 9.01 2.60
CA ASN A 165 -3.82 9.73 3.58
C ASN A 165 -2.90 10.38 4.65
N GLU A 166 -3.48 10.92 5.72
CA GLU A 166 -2.78 11.48 6.88
C GLU A 166 -2.95 10.61 8.15
N LEU A 167 -3.14 9.29 7.98
CA LEU A 167 -3.30 8.36 9.10
C LEU A 167 -1.99 8.18 9.85
N SER A 168 -2.05 8.04 11.17
CA SER A 168 -0.87 7.99 12.03
C SER A 168 -0.99 6.97 13.17
N GLY A 169 0.10 6.83 13.94
CA GLY A 169 0.18 5.87 15.05
C GLY A 169 0.54 4.45 14.59
N PRO A 170 0.48 3.46 15.49
CA PRO A 170 0.83 2.08 15.15
C PRO A 170 -0.26 1.39 14.34
N ILE A 171 0.15 0.44 13.50
CA ILE A 171 -0.76 -0.51 12.86
C ILE A 171 -1.37 -1.40 13.97
N PRO A 172 -2.71 -1.48 14.12
CA PRO A 172 -3.33 -2.28 15.16
C PRO A 172 -3.04 -3.77 15.01
N THR A 173 -2.76 -4.46 16.12
CA THR A 173 -2.52 -5.92 16.13
C THR A 173 -3.74 -6.71 15.67
N GLN A 174 -4.95 -6.16 15.83
CA GLN A 174 -6.21 -6.76 15.41
C GLN A 174 -6.30 -6.97 13.90
N LEU A 175 -5.56 -6.23 13.07
CA LEU A 175 -5.54 -6.49 11.63
C LEU A 175 -5.00 -7.88 11.29
N GLY A 176 -4.17 -8.49 12.16
CA GLY A 176 -3.74 -9.88 11.99
C GLY A 176 -4.88 -10.90 12.01
N GLN A 177 -6.07 -10.53 12.51
CA GLN A 177 -7.25 -11.41 12.56
C GLN A 177 -7.95 -11.55 11.19
N LEU A 178 -7.56 -10.76 10.19
CA LEU A 178 -8.17 -10.76 8.86
C LEU A 178 -7.68 -11.94 8.02
N ALA A 179 -8.15 -13.13 8.35
CA ALA A 179 -7.68 -14.40 7.77
C ALA A 179 -7.87 -14.52 6.24
N GLN A 180 -8.74 -13.72 5.64
CA GLN A 180 -9.01 -13.69 4.19
C GLN A 180 -8.25 -12.57 3.45
N LEU A 181 -7.48 -11.74 4.17
CA LEU A 181 -6.83 -10.57 3.59
C LEU A 181 -5.73 -11.00 2.61
N ARG A 182 -5.84 -10.52 1.38
CA ARG A 182 -4.87 -10.75 0.30
C ARG A 182 -4.09 -9.50 -0.03
N HIS A 183 -4.72 -8.32 0.07
CA HIS A 183 -4.10 -7.04 -0.28
C HIS A 183 -4.21 -6.05 0.87
N LEU A 184 -3.06 -5.58 1.35
CA LEU A 184 -2.95 -4.54 2.36
C LEU A 184 -2.10 -3.37 1.82
N TYR A 185 -2.76 -2.25 1.56
CA TYR A 185 -2.12 -1.03 1.05
C TYR A 185 -2.28 0.11 2.05
N LEU A 186 -1.18 0.46 2.73
CA LEU A 186 -1.10 1.53 3.74
C LEU A 186 -0.03 2.58 3.40
N TYR A 187 0.48 2.58 2.17
CA TYR A 187 1.55 3.47 1.72
C TYR A 187 1.17 4.96 1.84
N GLY A 188 2.16 5.86 1.87
CA GLY A 188 1.93 7.31 1.84
C GLY A 188 1.10 7.82 3.03
N ASN A 189 1.41 7.36 4.24
CA ASN A 189 0.76 7.78 5.48
C ASN A 189 1.83 8.17 6.53
N ALA A 190 1.43 8.33 7.78
CA ALA A 190 2.32 8.58 8.92
C ALA A 190 2.28 7.44 9.96
N PHE A 191 2.09 6.19 9.51
CA PHE A 191 2.13 5.03 10.41
C PHE A 191 3.52 4.87 11.03
N SER A 192 3.58 4.44 12.28
CA SER A 192 4.80 4.38 13.08
C SER A 192 4.92 3.08 13.88
N GLY A 193 6.10 2.76 14.38
CA GLY A 193 6.33 1.55 15.17
C GLY A 193 6.48 0.29 14.30
N PRO A 194 6.67 -0.88 14.92
CA PRO A 194 6.95 -2.11 14.20
C PRO A 194 5.73 -2.73 13.53
N LEU A 195 5.98 -3.61 12.56
CA LEU A 195 4.95 -4.51 12.04
C LEU A 195 4.40 -5.38 13.20
N PRO A 196 3.08 -5.50 13.36
CA PRO A 196 2.51 -6.36 14.40
C PRO A 196 2.95 -7.81 14.22
N ALA A 197 3.39 -8.45 15.31
CA ALA A 197 3.70 -9.89 15.27
C ALA A 197 2.49 -10.75 14.87
N THR A 198 1.28 -10.25 15.08
CA THR A 198 0.03 -10.90 14.62
C THR A 198 -0.11 -10.97 13.11
N PHE A 199 0.69 -10.24 12.32
CA PHE A 199 0.73 -10.39 10.86
C PHE A 199 1.18 -11.80 10.44
N ALA A 200 1.85 -12.55 11.31
CA ALA A 200 2.11 -13.97 11.09
C ALA A 200 0.83 -14.83 10.88
N GLN A 201 -0.36 -14.29 11.22
CA GLN A 201 -1.65 -14.95 11.00
C GLN A 201 -2.24 -14.68 9.61
N LEU A 202 -1.68 -13.72 8.85
CA LEU A 202 -2.15 -13.33 7.51
C LEU A 202 -1.66 -14.29 6.42
N SER A 203 -2.03 -15.57 6.56
CA SER A 203 -1.56 -16.67 5.70
C SER A 203 -1.94 -16.56 4.21
N GLN A 204 -2.90 -15.69 3.87
CA GLN A 204 -3.37 -15.45 2.50
C GLN A 204 -2.82 -14.15 1.89
N LEU A 205 -1.96 -13.41 2.60
CA LEU A 205 -1.51 -12.10 2.14
C LEU A 205 -0.56 -12.24 0.94
N GLU A 206 -0.91 -11.56 -0.14
CA GLU A 206 -0.18 -11.57 -1.43
C GLU A 206 0.54 -10.24 -1.67
N ALA A 207 -0.08 -9.12 -1.29
CA ALA A 207 0.48 -7.79 -1.48
C ALA A 207 0.50 -7.00 -0.17
N LEU A 208 1.67 -6.52 0.21
CA LEU A 208 1.91 -5.68 1.38
C LEU A 208 2.68 -4.42 0.97
N TRP A 209 1.97 -3.30 0.84
CA TRP A 209 2.57 -2.01 0.46
C TRP A 209 2.44 -1.01 1.61
N LEU A 210 3.59 -0.63 2.17
CA LEU A 210 3.73 0.19 3.36
C LEU A 210 4.72 1.35 3.15
N ASP A 211 5.16 1.60 1.93
CA ASP A 211 6.16 2.61 1.62
C ASP A 211 5.72 4.04 1.98
N GLY A 212 6.67 4.91 2.27
CA GLY A 212 6.38 6.30 2.63
C GLY A 212 5.62 6.42 3.95
N ASN A 213 6.11 5.77 5.00
CA ASN A 213 5.62 5.85 6.38
C ASN A 213 6.79 6.09 7.35
N ALA A 214 6.56 5.97 8.66
CA ALA A 214 7.57 6.04 9.71
C ALA A 214 7.67 4.70 10.50
N LEU A 215 7.42 3.57 9.82
CA LEU A 215 7.45 2.23 10.43
C LEU A 215 8.89 1.84 10.79
N THR A 216 9.04 1.08 11.87
CA THR A 216 10.34 0.71 12.45
C THR A 216 10.47 -0.79 12.67
N GLY A 217 11.60 -1.22 13.25
CA GLY A 217 11.78 -2.60 13.73
C GLY A 217 12.11 -3.62 12.63
N PRO A 218 12.23 -4.91 13.00
CA PRO A 218 12.67 -5.97 12.11
C PRO A 218 11.58 -6.47 11.17
N LEU A 219 12.01 -7.15 10.10
CA LEU A 219 11.14 -7.70 9.06
C LEU A 219 10.94 -9.23 9.16
N ASP A 220 11.30 -9.85 10.28
CA ASP A 220 11.22 -11.32 10.47
C ASP A 220 9.81 -11.89 10.24
N VAL A 221 8.77 -11.11 10.54
CA VAL A 221 7.37 -11.50 10.36
C VAL A 221 7.01 -11.80 8.90
N LEU A 222 7.74 -11.24 7.93
CA LEU A 222 7.48 -11.47 6.50
C LEU A 222 7.56 -12.95 6.13
N ALA A 223 8.51 -13.69 6.72
CA ALA A 223 8.70 -15.12 6.46
C ALA A 223 7.52 -15.99 6.94
N SER A 224 6.60 -15.43 7.75
CA SER A 224 5.39 -16.12 8.21
C SER A 224 4.20 -15.98 7.24
N MET A 225 4.36 -15.25 6.13
CA MET A 225 3.32 -15.01 5.12
C MET A 225 3.74 -15.62 3.77
N PRO A 226 3.60 -16.95 3.58
CA PRO A 226 4.19 -17.67 2.44
C PRO A 226 3.53 -17.38 1.07
N GLN A 227 2.39 -16.69 1.04
CA GLN A 227 1.71 -16.30 -0.20
C GLN A 227 2.15 -14.93 -0.73
N LEU A 228 3.08 -14.25 -0.05
CA LEU A 228 3.56 -12.94 -0.49
C LEU A 228 4.18 -13.00 -1.89
N ARG A 229 3.69 -12.09 -2.74
CA ARG A 229 4.16 -11.84 -4.12
C ARG A 229 4.78 -10.46 -4.25
N SER A 230 4.19 -9.46 -3.59
CA SER A 230 4.62 -8.07 -3.71
C SER A 230 4.77 -7.42 -2.35
N VAL A 231 6.01 -7.04 -2.02
CA VAL A 231 6.36 -6.39 -0.76
C VAL A 231 7.06 -5.07 -1.05
N ILE A 232 6.40 -3.96 -0.73
CA ILE A 232 6.89 -2.59 -0.98
C ILE A 232 6.96 -1.84 0.36
N LEU A 233 8.17 -1.55 0.82
CA LEU A 233 8.48 -1.07 2.18
C LEU A 233 9.35 0.20 2.17
N SER A 234 9.64 0.74 0.99
CA SER A 234 10.65 1.79 0.85
C SER A 234 10.28 3.08 1.59
N ASN A 235 11.27 3.89 1.96
CA ASN A 235 11.05 5.16 2.66
C ASN A 235 10.31 4.95 4.00
N ASN A 236 10.94 4.18 4.88
CA ASN A 236 10.52 3.94 6.25
C ASN A 236 11.76 4.02 7.18
N ALA A 237 11.64 3.55 8.41
CA ALA A 237 12.73 3.42 9.36
C ALA A 237 12.90 1.96 9.83
N PHE A 238 12.60 0.98 8.96
CA PHE A 238 12.82 -0.45 9.26
C PHE A 238 14.30 -0.71 9.54
N SER A 239 14.58 -1.58 10.51
CA SER A 239 15.93 -1.80 11.04
C SER A 239 16.19 -3.27 11.31
N GLY A 240 17.45 -3.66 11.53
CA GLY A 240 17.82 -5.06 11.74
C GLY A 240 18.20 -5.71 10.42
N THR A 241 18.12 -7.04 10.33
CA THR A 241 18.57 -7.79 9.15
C THR A 241 17.41 -8.30 8.31
N LEU A 242 17.69 -8.63 7.04
CA LEU A 242 16.79 -9.47 6.25
C LEU A 242 17.12 -10.93 6.55
N SER A 243 16.29 -11.59 7.35
CA SER A 243 16.49 -12.97 7.78
C SER A 243 16.63 -13.95 6.61
N PRO A 244 17.50 -14.99 6.70
CA PRO A 244 17.57 -16.07 5.71
C PRO A 244 16.22 -16.75 5.42
N ALA A 245 15.29 -16.71 6.38
CA ALA A 245 13.94 -17.24 6.22
C ALA A 245 13.15 -16.55 5.08
N ILE A 246 13.57 -15.40 4.57
CA ILE A 246 12.98 -14.78 3.38
C ILE A 246 13.04 -15.72 2.16
N GLY A 247 14.00 -16.64 2.11
CA GLY A 247 14.12 -17.65 1.06
C GLY A 247 12.97 -18.64 0.98
N THR A 248 12.13 -18.73 2.01
CA THR A 248 10.93 -19.58 1.99
C THR A 248 9.80 -18.98 1.14
N LEU A 249 9.87 -17.68 0.82
CA LEU A 249 8.87 -16.97 0.03
C LEU A 249 9.08 -17.23 -1.48
N THR A 250 8.89 -18.46 -1.91
CA THR A 250 9.15 -18.90 -3.30
C THR A 250 8.24 -18.26 -4.35
N GLN A 251 7.09 -17.69 -3.93
CA GLN A 251 6.18 -16.92 -4.77
C GLN A 251 6.52 -15.42 -4.84
N LEU A 252 7.55 -14.95 -4.14
CA LEU A 252 7.88 -13.53 -4.08
C LEU A 252 8.38 -13.04 -5.45
N GLU A 253 7.64 -12.09 -6.03
CA GLU A 253 7.90 -11.51 -7.36
C GLU A 253 8.63 -10.15 -7.23
N ILE A 254 8.25 -9.36 -6.22
CA ILE A 254 8.73 -8.00 -5.99
C ILE A 254 9.08 -7.80 -4.51
N LEU A 255 10.32 -7.40 -4.24
CA LEU A 255 10.78 -6.94 -2.93
C LEU A 255 11.49 -5.58 -3.07
N VAL A 256 10.86 -4.53 -2.55
CA VAL A 256 11.37 -3.15 -2.65
C VAL A 256 11.40 -2.51 -1.27
N ALA A 257 12.56 -2.48 -0.64
CA ALA A 257 12.77 -2.00 0.74
C ALA A 257 13.88 -0.93 0.84
N GLY A 258 14.06 -0.12 -0.21
CA GLY A 258 15.07 0.94 -0.23
C GLY A 258 14.78 2.10 0.73
N ASN A 259 15.77 2.94 1.04
CA ASN A 259 15.63 4.05 2.00
C ASN A 259 15.09 3.58 3.36
N ASN A 260 15.84 2.71 4.03
CA ASN A 260 15.56 2.21 5.38
C ASN A 260 16.87 2.13 6.20
N HIS A 261 16.82 1.53 7.39
CA HIS A 261 17.98 1.24 8.26
C HIS A 261 18.29 -0.27 8.32
N LEU A 262 17.98 -1.01 7.27
CA LEU A 262 18.26 -2.46 7.21
C LEU A 262 19.75 -2.68 7.02
N GLY A 263 20.34 -3.63 7.75
CA GLY A 263 21.76 -3.92 7.69
C GLY A 263 22.08 -5.40 7.82
N GLY A 264 23.34 -5.68 8.15
CA GLY A 264 23.89 -7.04 8.14
C GLY A 264 24.11 -7.56 6.71
N PRO A 265 24.47 -8.85 6.57
CA PRO A 265 24.72 -9.45 5.27
C PRO A 265 23.43 -9.65 4.46
N LEU A 266 23.54 -9.54 3.14
CA LEU A 266 22.48 -9.95 2.23
C LEU A 266 22.21 -11.47 2.38
N PRO A 267 20.95 -11.92 2.53
CA PRO A 267 20.66 -13.33 2.75
C PRO A 267 20.85 -14.14 1.47
N ALA A 268 21.81 -15.07 1.49
CA ALA A 268 22.05 -16.01 0.39
C ALA A 268 20.78 -16.79 0.00
N CYS A 269 19.96 -17.15 1.00
CA CYS A 269 18.73 -17.93 0.82
C CYS A 269 17.65 -17.22 0.02
N LEU A 270 17.74 -15.90 -0.18
CA LEU A 270 16.85 -15.21 -1.12
C LEU A 270 17.01 -15.76 -2.54
N GLY A 271 18.13 -16.42 -2.88
CA GLY A 271 18.31 -17.15 -4.14
C GLY A 271 17.26 -18.25 -4.41
N HIS A 272 16.51 -18.70 -3.40
CA HIS A 272 15.40 -19.64 -3.56
C HIS A 272 14.07 -18.98 -3.96
N ALA A 273 13.96 -17.65 -3.94
CA ALA A 273 12.78 -16.92 -4.39
C ALA A 273 12.73 -16.87 -5.93
N SER A 274 12.50 -18.02 -6.55
CA SER A 274 12.65 -18.20 -8.01
C SER A 274 11.71 -17.32 -8.84
N ALA A 275 10.57 -16.87 -8.30
CA ALA A 275 9.66 -15.94 -8.97
C ALA A 275 10.15 -14.48 -8.99
N LEU A 276 11.21 -14.14 -8.24
CA LEU A 276 11.63 -12.77 -8.00
C LEU A 276 12.16 -12.12 -9.28
N HIS A 277 11.47 -11.09 -9.75
CA HIS A 277 11.88 -10.30 -10.91
C HIS A 277 12.35 -8.89 -10.54
N THR A 278 12.00 -8.39 -9.35
CA THR A 278 12.43 -7.07 -8.87
C THR A 278 12.91 -7.12 -7.43
N LEU A 279 14.19 -6.83 -7.23
CA LEU A 279 14.83 -6.66 -5.92
C LEU A 279 15.46 -5.28 -5.80
N ALA A 280 14.96 -4.46 -4.89
CA ALA A 280 15.48 -3.13 -4.63
C ALA A 280 15.69 -2.90 -3.12
N LEU A 281 16.95 -2.85 -2.70
CA LEU A 281 17.41 -2.67 -1.32
C LEU A 281 18.36 -1.46 -1.19
N PHE A 282 18.24 -0.50 -2.11
CA PHE A 282 19.11 0.68 -2.17
C PHE A 282 18.99 1.57 -0.93
N ASP A 283 20.00 2.39 -0.66
CA ASP A 283 20.03 3.36 0.44
C ASP A 283 19.64 2.73 1.79
N ASN A 284 20.47 1.78 2.22
CA ASN A 284 20.35 1.02 3.47
C ASN A 284 21.74 0.88 4.12
N GLU A 285 21.88 0.00 5.11
CA GLU A 285 23.10 -0.30 5.85
C GLU A 285 23.62 -1.73 5.61
N PHE A 286 23.26 -2.37 4.48
CA PHE A 286 23.71 -3.73 4.17
C PHE A 286 25.23 -3.79 3.99
N GLU A 287 25.85 -4.84 4.53
CA GLU A 287 27.30 -5.06 4.52
C GLU A 287 27.65 -6.46 4.00
N GLY A 288 28.95 -6.78 3.95
CA GLY A 288 29.43 -8.07 3.43
C GLY A 288 29.47 -8.09 1.90
N THR A 289 29.36 -9.27 1.31
CA THR A 289 29.52 -9.49 -0.14
C THR A 289 28.19 -9.79 -0.82
N LEU A 290 28.15 -9.64 -2.14
CA LEU A 290 27.03 -10.12 -2.96
C LEU A 290 26.94 -11.67 -2.86
N PRO A 291 25.78 -12.26 -2.54
CA PRO A 291 25.65 -13.71 -2.44
C PRO A 291 25.70 -14.38 -3.82
N PRO A 292 26.62 -15.33 -4.08
CA PRO A 292 26.66 -16.08 -5.35
C PRO A 292 25.37 -16.85 -5.67
N GLN A 293 24.65 -17.30 -4.62
CA GLN A 293 23.40 -18.06 -4.73
C GLN A 293 22.29 -17.30 -5.46
N TRP A 294 22.35 -15.96 -5.49
CA TRP A 294 21.39 -15.17 -6.23
C TRP A 294 21.52 -15.34 -7.76
N GLY A 295 22.60 -15.94 -8.25
CA GLY A 295 22.71 -16.36 -9.65
C GLY A 295 21.62 -17.36 -10.07
N HIS A 296 20.94 -18.01 -9.12
CA HIS A 296 19.80 -18.90 -9.39
C HIS A 296 18.48 -18.15 -9.65
N LEU A 297 18.44 -16.83 -9.45
CA LEU A 297 17.25 -16.01 -9.69
C LEU A 297 17.04 -15.77 -11.19
N GLY A 298 16.58 -16.83 -11.88
CA GLY A 298 16.42 -16.87 -13.33
C GLY A 298 15.36 -15.93 -13.92
N HIS A 299 14.59 -15.23 -13.08
CA HIS A 299 13.61 -14.23 -13.49
C HIS A 299 14.00 -12.79 -13.09
N LEU A 300 15.15 -12.58 -12.42
CA LEU A 300 15.52 -11.27 -11.89
C LEU A 300 15.87 -10.29 -13.02
N GLN A 301 15.01 -9.29 -13.19
CA GLN A 301 15.17 -8.24 -14.20
C GLN A 301 15.76 -6.96 -13.60
N THR A 302 15.43 -6.68 -12.34
CA THR A 302 15.87 -5.48 -11.64
C THR A 302 16.57 -5.85 -10.35
N LEU A 303 17.83 -5.44 -10.23
CA LEU A 303 18.61 -5.51 -8.99
C LEU A 303 19.16 -4.12 -8.65
N SER A 304 18.69 -3.54 -7.54
CA SER A 304 19.16 -2.23 -7.05
C SER A 304 19.64 -2.35 -5.61
N LEU A 305 20.94 -2.20 -5.39
CA LEU A 305 21.61 -2.28 -4.09
C LEU A 305 22.50 -1.05 -3.82
N GLY A 306 22.37 0.01 -4.62
CA GLY A 306 23.20 1.20 -4.46
C GLY A 306 23.02 1.89 -3.10
N GLY A 307 24.03 2.58 -2.59
CA GLY A 307 23.93 3.27 -1.30
C GLY A 307 23.94 2.33 -0.10
N ASN A 308 24.82 1.33 -0.10
CA ASN A 308 25.03 0.38 0.99
C ASN A 308 26.53 0.31 1.36
N ARG A 309 26.94 -0.64 2.21
CA ARG A 309 28.34 -0.89 2.61
C ARG A 309 28.85 -2.23 2.07
N LEU A 310 28.39 -2.65 0.89
CA LEU A 310 28.77 -3.92 0.26
C LEU A 310 30.20 -3.88 -0.26
N ARG A 311 30.92 -5.00 -0.16
CA ARG A 311 32.34 -5.17 -0.52
C ARG A 311 32.56 -6.34 -1.47
N GLY A 312 33.77 -6.40 -2.05
CA GLY A 312 34.22 -7.47 -2.93
C GLY A 312 33.78 -7.30 -4.39
N GLY A 313 33.97 -8.35 -5.18
CA GLY A 313 33.63 -8.39 -6.61
C GLY A 313 32.22 -8.91 -6.90
N LEU A 314 31.86 -8.89 -8.19
CA LEU A 314 30.62 -9.47 -8.70
C LEU A 314 30.73 -11.00 -8.83
N PRO A 315 29.81 -11.80 -8.28
CA PRO A 315 29.85 -13.25 -8.44
C PRO A 315 29.72 -13.67 -9.91
N THR A 316 30.55 -14.61 -10.38
CA THR A 316 30.48 -15.18 -11.75
C THR A 316 29.10 -15.70 -12.11
N SER A 317 28.35 -16.20 -11.13
CA SER A 317 26.97 -16.68 -11.29
C SER A 317 26.00 -15.60 -11.77
N TYR A 318 26.29 -14.31 -11.56
CA TYR A 318 25.40 -13.22 -11.99
C TYR A 318 25.47 -12.98 -13.50
N GLY A 319 26.54 -13.44 -14.17
CA GLY A 319 26.72 -13.26 -15.61
C GLY A 319 25.66 -13.93 -16.49
N ALA A 320 24.91 -14.90 -15.94
CA ALA A 320 23.83 -15.60 -16.63
C ALA A 320 22.42 -15.03 -16.31
N MET A 321 22.30 -14.05 -15.41
CA MET A 321 21.01 -13.52 -14.98
C MET A 321 20.40 -12.58 -16.04
N PRO A 322 19.07 -12.55 -16.21
CA PRO A 322 18.39 -11.73 -17.23
C PRO A 322 18.19 -10.27 -16.76
N LEU A 323 19.23 -9.66 -16.16
CA LEU A 323 19.15 -8.32 -15.60
C LEU A 323 18.98 -7.27 -16.71
N ALA A 324 17.86 -6.54 -16.66
CA ALA A 324 17.63 -5.33 -17.45
C ALA A 324 18.16 -4.08 -16.74
N MET A 325 18.27 -4.12 -15.41
CA MET A 325 18.80 -3.03 -14.59
C MET A 325 19.62 -3.59 -13.42
N LEU A 326 20.84 -3.06 -13.28
CA LEU A 326 21.75 -3.35 -12.17
C LEU A 326 22.25 -2.02 -11.58
N GLY A 327 21.93 -1.74 -10.32
CA GLY A 327 22.37 -0.56 -9.59
C GLY A 327 23.22 -0.95 -8.38
N LEU A 328 24.53 -0.67 -8.42
CA LEU A 328 25.49 -1.01 -7.36
C LEU A 328 26.29 0.20 -6.85
N ASN A 329 26.00 1.39 -7.36
CA ASN A 329 26.71 2.63 -7.05
C ASN A 329 26.73 2.94 -5.54
N ASN A 330 27.71 3.72 -5.08
CA ASN A 330 27.83 4.11 -3.67
C ASN A 330 27.89 2.89 -2.71
N ASN A 331 28.76 1.94 -3.04
CA ASN A 331 29.17 0.82 -2.18
C ASN A 331 30.70 0.82 -2.03
N GLU A 332 31.24 -0.15 -1.31
CA GLU A 332 32.68 -0.38 -1.11
C GLU A 332 33.19 -1.56 -1.97
N LEU A 333 32.63 -1.74 -3.18
CA LEU A 333 32.97 -2.82 -4.11
C LEU A 333 34.35 -2.61 -4.77
N ASP A 334 34.95 -3.70 -5.23
CA ASP A 334 36.21 -3.69 -5.98
C ASP A 334 36.10 -2.81 -7.24
N ALA A 335 37.20 -2.18 -7.66
CA ALA A 335 37.20 -1.14 -8.69
C ALA A 335 36.66 -1.61 -10.06
N ASP A 336 36.68 -2.92 -10.32
CA ASP A 336 36.15 -3.61 -11.50
C ASP A 336 34.68 -4.04 -11.36
N ALA A 337 34.14 -4.06 -10.14
CA ALA A 337 32.73 -4.28 -9.84
C ALA A 337 31.92 -2.96 -9.76
N GLN A 338 32.60 -1.81 -9.76
CA GLN A 338 31.99 -0.48 -9.86
C GLN A 338 31.59 -0.16 -11.32
N GLY A 339 30.62 -0.91 -11.87
CA GLY A 339 30.05 -0.69 -13.20
C GLY A 339 28.73 0.09 -13.16
N ASP A 340 28.63 1.15 -13.95
CA ASP A 340 27.44 2.01 -14.06
C ASP A 340 26.29 1.36 -14.85
N VAL A 341 25.07 1.75 -14.45
CA VAL A 341 23.74 1.28 -14.88
C VAL A 341 23.52 1.30 -16.41
N LEU A 342 23.02 0.19 -16.97
CA LEU A 342 22.26 0.21 -18.23
C LEU A 342 20.79 0.51 -17.89
N ILE A 343 20.29 1.71 -18.21
CA ILE A 343 18.86 2.06 -18.13
C ILE A 343 18.27 2.01 -19.54
N PRO A 344 17.36 1.08 -19.85
CA PRO A 344 16.63 1.08 -21.12
C PRO A 344 15.82 2.37 -21.29
N PRO A 345 15.78 2.98 -22.51
CA PRO A 345 15.06 4.24 -22.76
C PRO A 345 13.59 4.25 -22.34
N ALA A 346 12.93 3.09 -22.29
CA ALA A 346 11.53 2.94 -21.90
C ALA A 346 11.24 3.27 -20.42
N LEU A 347 12.25 3.24 -19.53
CA LEU A 347 12.08 3.48 -18.10
C LEU A 347 12.43 4.91 -17.66
N GLN A 348 12.93 5.77 -18.56
CA GLN A 348 13.24 7.17 -18.23
C GLN A 348 12.01 7.96 -17.75
N ALA A 349 10.81 7.62 -18.22
CA ALA A 349 9.57 8.30 -17.85
C ALA A 349 9.02 7.87 -16.48
N TRP A 350 9.22 6.61 -16.07
CA TRP A 350 8.79 6.10 -14.76
C TRP A 350 9.71 6.60 -13.65
N PHE A 351 11.03 6.68 -13.88
CA PHE A 351 11.99 7.25 -12.92
C PHE A 351 11.82 8.76 -12.69
N ALA A 352 11.35 9.51 -13.70
CA ALA A 352 11.10 10.94 -13.56
C ALA A 352 9.98 11.28 -12.56
N SER A 353 9.11 10.33 -12.20
CA SER A 353 8.00 10.56 -11.27
C SER A 353 8.33 10.28 -9.80
N ILE A 354 9.51 9.74 -9.47
CA ILE A 354 9.83 9.27 -8.11
C ILE A 354 11.17 9.75 -7.50
N ALA A 355 12.04 10.50 -8.20
CA ALA A 355 13.24 11.09 -7.57
C ALA A 355 13.74 12.38 -8.24
N THR A 356 13.95 13.44 -7.44
CA THR A 356 14.36 14.79 -7.87
C THR A 356 15.87 15.04 -8.03
N THR A 357 16.74 14.03 -8.00
CA THR A 357 18.18 14.28 -8.21
C THR A 357 18.85 13.11 -8.93
N TYR A 358 19.13 13.25 -10.22
CA TYR A 358 20.08 12.38 -10.93
C TYR A 358 21.15 13.23 -11.60
N ILE A 359 22.41 12.92 -11.26
CA ILE A 359 23.60 13.47 -11.88
C ILE A 359 24.04 12.50 -12.99
N ARG A 360 24.30 13.02 -14.21
CA ARG A 360 24.85 12.26 -15.36
C ARG A 360 26.34 11.97 -15.15
N PHE A 361 26.84 10.76 -15.38
CA PHE A 361 28.27 10.51 -15.64
C PHE A 361 28.56 9.28 -16.53
N GLN A 362 29.78 9.28 -17.12
CA GLN A 362 30.29 8.43 -18.20
C GLN A 362 31.17 7.27 -17.67
N SER A 363 31.14 6.12 -18.36
CA SER A 363 31.79 4.86 -17.97
C SER A 363 33.33 4.83 -18.06
N ARG A 364 33.96 3.95 -17.25
CA ARG A 364 35.35 3.49 -17.40
C ARG A 364 35.47 1.97 -17.23
N GLY A 365 35.28 1.20 -18.32
CA GLY A 365 35.84 -0.17 -18.46
C GLY A 365 34.87 -1.36 -18.29
N PRO A 366 35.34 -2.59 -18.63
CA PRO A 366 34.57 -3.83 -18.53
C PRO A 366 34.46 -4.36 -17.09
N ILE A 367 33.30 -4.94 -16.75
CA ILE A 367 33.01 -5.55 -15.46
C ILE A 367 33.71 -6.92 -15.33
N LEU A 368 34.43 -7.18 -14.24
CA LEU A 368 35.07 -8.47 -13.96
C LEU A 368 34.31 -9.25 -12.88
N PHE A 369 34.21 -10.56 -13.07
CA PHE A 369 33.52 -11.47 -12.16
C PHE A 369 34.53 -12.31 -11.35
N GLN A 370 34.22 -12.59 -10.07
CA GLN A 370 35.06 -13.36 -9.15
C GLN A 370 34.34 -14.64 -8.67
N ASP A 371 35.10 -15.71 -8.44
CA ASP A 371 34.57 -17.00 -7.98
C ASP A 371 34.25 -16.98 -6.48
N GLY A 372 33.04 -17.42 -6.11
CA GLY A 372 32.60 -17.64 -4.73
C GLY A 372 32.29 -19.11 -4.46
N PHE A 373 32.40 -19.53 -3.19
CA PHE A 373 32.04 -20.90 -2.78
C PHE A 373 30.52 -21.07 -2.76
N ASP A 374 30.02 -21.97 -3.61
CA ASP A 374 28.60 -22.29 -3.80
C ASP A 374 28.17 -23.51 -2.94
N THR A 375 28.36 -23.41 -1.63
CA THR A 375 27.73 -24.35 -0.69
C THR A 375 26.44 -23.73 -0.20
N ASP A 376 25.30 -24.38 -0.43
CA ASP A 376 23.99 -23.90 0.02
C ASP A 376 23.96 -23.78 1.56
N PRO A 377 23.96 -22.55 2.12
CA PRO A 377 23.99 -22.35 3.57
C PRO A 377 22.58 -22.45 4.19
N CYS A 378 21.54 -22.69 3.39
CA CYS A 378 20.17 -22.45 3.79
C CYS A 378 19.51 -23.63 4.48
N GLY A 379 20.03 -24.86 4.32
CA GLY A 379 19.45 -26.06 4.93
C GLY A 379 17.95 -26.23 4.63
N LEU A 380 17.50 -25.68 3.50
CA LEU A 380 16.12 -25.67 3.02
C LEU A 380 15.88 -26.80 2.01
#